data_AF-D0W614-F1
#
_entry.id   AF-D0W614-F1
#
_cell.length_a   1.000
_cell.length_b   1.000
_cell.length_c   1.000
_cell.angle_alpha   90.00
_cell.angle_beta   90.00
_cell.angle_gamma   90.00
#
_symmetry.space_group_name_H-M   'P 1'
#
loop_
_entity.id
_entity.type
_entity.pdbx_description
1 polymer ?
#
loop_
_entity_poly.entity_id
_entity_poly.type
_entity_poly.pdbx_seq_one_letter_code
_entity_poly.pdbx_strand_id
1 'polypeptide(L)'
;MAATAINNAQDINGFKAGDTIYDIDENGKITKKEATDADVEADDFKGLGLKEVVAEHDQSLADLTETVNENSEALVKTAEVVNQHTEDLKAVETAINENKAAIDKNKAAIDKNKDDIKAIVEGVRDNVLPALEANREDIDANKKAIDENKANADKRFTAVHDAVKAVADQVADNGNNIDANKKAIDENKAAIAKKADQTALDAVSGKVDENKAAIAKKADQTALDAVSGKVDENKAAIAKSRPNRIGCKYPAR
;
A
#
# COMPACT_ATOMS: atom_id res chain seq x y z
N MET A 1 -63.32 -118.72 30.20
CA MET A 1 -62.51 -118.41 29.00
C MET A 1 -63.16 -117.35 28.12
N ALA A 2 -64.42 -117.49 27.69
CA ALA A 2 -65.06 -116.49 26.82
C ALA A 2 -65.18 -115.07 27.42
N ALA A 3 -65.64 -114.93 28.67
CA ALA A 3 -65.79 -113.61 29.32
C ALA A 3 -64.46 -112.86 29.50
N THR A 4 -63.41 -113.55 29.96
CA THR A 4 -62.06 -112.98 30.07
C THR A 4 -61.54 -112.50 28.71
N ALA A 5 -61.76 -113.27 27.64
CA ALA A 5 -61.35 -112.88 26.30
C ALA A 5 -62.12 -111.64 25.79
N ILE A 6 -63.39 -111.49 26.18
CA ILE A 6 -64.20 -110.31 25.84
C ILE A 6 -63.72 -109.07 26.59
N ASN A 7 -63.48 -109.17 27.91
CA ASN A 7 -62.92 -108.05 28.68
C ASN A 7 -61.57 -107.61 28.12
N ASN A 8 -60.65 -108.55 27.88
CA ASN A 8 -59.35 -108.23 27.26
C ASN A 8 -59.52 -107.59 25.87
N ALA A 9 -60.54 -107.98 25.10
CA ALA A 9 -60.83 -107.35 23.82
C ALA A 9 -61.39 -105.93 23.99
N GLN A 10 -62.16 -105.66 25.04
CA GLN A 10 -62.65 -104.32 25.38
C GLN A 10 -61.51 -103.44 25.92
N ASP A 11 -60.59 -103.95 26.73
CA ASP A 11 -59.40 -103.21 27.16
C ASP A 11 -58.53 -102.79 25.96
N ILE A 12 -58.48 -103.63 24.91
CA ILE A 12 -57.69 -103.36 23.69
C ILE A 12 -58.41 -102.42 22.73
N ASN A 13 -59.71 -102.56 22.51
CA ASN A 13 -60.46 -101.86 21.45
C ASN A 13 -61.44 -100.80 21.97
N GLY A 14 -61.59 -100.66 23.28
CA GLY A 14 -62.54 -99.77 23.93
C GLY A 14 -63.92 -100.38 24.14
N PHE A 15 -64.72 -99.68 24.93
CA PHE A 15 -66.14 -99.92 25.16
C PHE A 15 -66.85 -98.59 25.43
N LYS A 16 -68.16 -98.54 25.20
CA LYS A 16 -68.98 -97.35 25.47
C LYS A 16 -70.17 -97.71 26.36
N ALA A 17 -70.85 -96.69 26.88
CA ALA A 17 -72.10 -96.87 27.60
C ALA A 17 -73.11 -97.65 26.72
N GLY A 18 -73.75 -98.66 27.32
CA GLY A 18 -74.63 -99.61 26.65
C GLY A 18 -73.94 -100.87 26.12
N ASP A 19 -72.61 -100.94 26.05
CA ASP A 19 -71.91 -102.18 25.69
C ASP A 19 -71.99 -103.20 26.83
N THR A 20 -72.03 -104.49 26.51
CA THR A 20 -72.02 -105.55 27.53
C THR A 20 -70.61 -105.71 28.09
N ILE A 21 -70.47 -105.65 29.42
CA ILE A 21 -69.23 -105.92 30.15
C ILE A 21 -69.43 -107.07 31.14
N TYR A 22 -68.35 -107.79 31.46
CA TYR A 22 -68.40 -108.94 32.36
C TYR A 22 -67.56 -108.71 33.61
N ASP A 23 -68.16 -108.92 34.78
CA ASP A 23 -67.40 -109.00 36.03
C ASP A 23 -67.13 -110.47 36.36
N ILE A 24 -65.90 -110.78 36.77
CA ILE A 24 -65.47 -112.11 37.18
C ILE A 24 -65.04 -112.00 38.64
N ASP A 25 -65.79 -112.62 39.56
CA ASP A 25 -65.44 -112.60 40.97
C ASP A 25 -64.23 -113.51 41.28
N GLU A 26 -63.71 -113.41 42.51
CA GLU A 26 -62.57 -114.21 42.99
C GLU A 26 -62.79 -115.73 42.90
N ASN A 27 -64.06 -116.17 42.81
CA ASN A 27 -64.46 -117.57 42.69
C ASN A 27 -64.68 -117.99 41.22
N GLY A 28 -64.47 -117.09 40.25
CA GLY A 28 -64.65 -117.33 38.83
C GLY A 28 -66.10 -117.28 38.34
N LYS A 29 -67.05 -116.81 39.15
CA LYS A 29 -68.44 -116.60 38.74
C LYS A 29 -68.52 -115.36 37.84
N ILE A 30 -69.20 -115.51 36.71
CA ILE A 30 -69.34 -114.46 35.70
C ILE A 30 -70.70 -113.76 35.85
N THR A 31 -70.69 -112.44 35.97
CA THR A 31 -71.89 -111.60 35.88
C THR A 31 -71.80 -110.68 34.68
N LYS A 32 -72.90 -110.54 33.92
CA LYS A 32 -72.99 -109.59 32.80
C LYS A 32 -73.76 -108.35 33.25
N LYS A 33 -73.31 -107.17 32.82
CA LYS A 33 -74.04 -105.91 32.94
C LYS A 33 -73.86 -105.08 31.67
N GLU A 34 -74.70 -104.07 31.48
CA GLU A 34 -74.47 -103.02 30.49
C GLU A 34 -73.58 -101.94 31.12
N ALA A 35 -72.56 -101.49 30.39
CA ALA A 35 -71.72 -100.40 30.80
C ALA A 35 -72.54 -99.13 30.95
N THR A 36 -72.37 -98.44 32.07
CA THR A 36 -72.92 -97.11 32.31
C THR A 36 -71.89 -96.04 31.97
N ASP A 37 -72.30 -94.77 31.88
CA ASP A 37 -71.35 -93.65 31.73
C ASP A 37 -70.35 -93.59 32.89
N ALA A 38 -70.76 -94.04 34.09
CA ALA A 38 -69.87 -94.14 35.25
C ALA A 38 -68.82 -95.25 35.07
N ASP A 39 -69.16 -96.36 34.41
CA ASP A 39 -68.19 -97.40 34.07
C ASP A 39 -67.18 -96.91 33.03
N VAL A 40 -67.64 -96.13 32.04
CA VAL A 40 -66.76 -95.51 31.03
C VAL A 40 -65.81 -94.50 31.69
N GLU A 41 -66.30 -93.54 32.49
CA GLU A 41 -65.42 -92.55 33.14
C GLU A 41 -64.53 -93.14 34.25
N ALA A 42 -64.90 -94.28 34.84
CA ALA A 42 -64.07 -94.97 35.81
C ALA A 42 -62.99 -95.86 35.17
N ASP A 43 -63.05 -96.10 33.86
CA ASP A 43 -62.00 -96.79 33.11
C ASP A 43 -60.74 -95.90 33.00
N ASP A 44 -59.56 -96.52 33.09
CA ASP A 44 -58.27 -95.83 33.07
C ASP A 44 -58.06 -94.99 31.80
N PHE A 45 -58.69 -95.39 30.69
CA PHE A 45 -58.66 -94.69 29.40
C PHE A 45 -60.03 -94.17 28.98
N LYS A 46 -60.96 -94.02 29.93
CA LYS A 46 -62.31 -93.51 29.68
C LYS A 46 -63.07 -94.28 28.59
N GLY A 47 -62.86 -95.60 28.51
CA GLY A 47 -63.50 -96.49 27.53
C GLY A 47 -62.91 -96.44 26.12
N LEU A 48 -61.83 -95.68 25.88
CA LEU A 48 -61.17 -95.62 24.56
C LEU A 48 -60.46 -96.93 24.21
N GLY A 49 -59.89 -97.61 25.21
CA GLY A 49 -59.05 -98.79 25.04
C GLY A 49 -57.65 -98.47 24.51
N LEU A 50 -56.75 -99.44 24.65
CA LEU A 50 -55.32 -99.27 24.39
C LEU A 50 -55.00 -98.84 22.96
N LYS A 51 -55.72 -99.35 21.95
CA LYS A 51 -55.44 -99.02 20.54
C LYS A 51 -55.67 -97.56 20.21
N GLU A 52 -56.77 -96.98 20.70
CA GLU A 52 -57.12 -95.59 20.40
C GLU A 52 -56.17 -94.63 21.13
N VAL A 53 -55.89 -94.90 22.42
CA VAL A 53 -54.91 -94.11 23.20
C VAL A 53 -53.53 -94.14 22.56
N VAL A 54 -53.07 -95.30 22.05
CA VAL A 54 -51.80 -95.38 21.34
C VAL A 54 -51.83 -94.58 20.04
N ALA A 55 -52.94 -94.58 19.30
CA ALA A 55 -53.08 -93.75 18.09
C ALA A 55 -53.04 -92.24 18.41
N GLU A 56 -53.70 -91.81 19.49
CA GLU A 56 -53.63 -90.41 19.97
C GLU A 56 -52.21 -90.02 20.39
N HIS A 57 -51.49 -90.92 21.07
CA HIS A 57 -50.08 -90.70 21.41
C HIS A 57 -49.19 -90.61 20.17
N ASP A 58 -49.37 -91.47 19.18
CA ASP A 58 -48.61 -91.43 17.93
C ASP A 58 -48.81 -90.09 17.21
N GLN A 59 -50.05 -89.59 17.15
CA GLN A 59 -50.33 -88.26 16.59
C GLN A 59 -49.68 -87.14 17.41
N SER A 60 -49.80 -87.18 18.73
CA SER A 60 -49.21 -86.16 19.63
C SER A 60 -47.68 -86.11 19.50
N LEU A 61 -47.03 -87.27 19.33
CA LEU A 61 -45.59 -87.37 19.10
C LEU A 61 -45.18 -86.84 17.72
N ALA A 62 -46.00 -87.06 16.69
CA ALA A 62 -45.79 -86.49 15.37
C ALA A 62 -45.85 -84.95 15.41
N ASP A 63 -46.91 -84.39 16.02
CA ASP A 63 -47.10 -82.93 16.15
C ASP A 63 -45.97 -82.28 16.97
N LEU A 64 -45.55 -82.93 18.06
CA LEU A 64 -44.42 -82.47 18.87
C LEU A 64 -43.11 -82.49 18.08
N THR A 65 -42.90 -83.52 17.27
CA THR A 65 -41.72 -83.63 16.41
C THR A 65 -41.68 -82.51 15.38
N GLU A 66 -42.81 -82.20 14.75
CA GLU A 66 -42.94 -81.07 13.81
C GLU A 66 -42.62 -79.74 14.50
N THR A 67 -43.22 -79.47 15.66
CA THR A 67 -42.97 -78.26 16.45
C THR A 67 -41.48 -78.10 16.82
N VAL A 68 -40.83 -79.20 17.22
CA VAL A 68 -39.40 -79.20 17.56
C VAL A 68 -38.53 -78.91 16.34
N ASN A 69 -38.90 -79.42 15.16
CA ASN A 69 -38.19 -79.14 13.92
C ASN A 69 -38.32 -77.66 13.53
N GLU A 70 -39.53 -77.09 13.59
CA GLU A 70 -39.76 -75.66 13.33
C GLU A 70 -38.95 -74.77 14.28
N ASN A 71 -38.92 -75.11 15.58
CA ASN A 71 -38.12 -74.41 16.58
C ASN A 71 -36.63 -74.51 16.28
N SER A 72 -36.15 -75.65 15.80
CA SER A 72 -34.75 -75.86 15.42
C SER A 72 -34.37 -74.95 14.26
N GLU A 73 -35.22 -74.84 13.23
CA GLU A 73 -34.99 -73.92 12.11
C GLU A 73 -35.02 -72.44 12.53
N ALA A 74 -35.92 -72.07 13.44
CA ALA A 74 -36.00 -70.72 13.98
C ALA A 74 -34.74 -70.34 14.78
N LEU A 75 -34.18 -71.30 15.55
CA LEU A 75 -32.92 -71.12 16.26
C LEU A 75 -31.74 -70.94 15.31
N VAL A 76 -31.69 -71.70 14.20
CA VAL A 76 -30.65 -71.50 13.17
C VAL A 76 -30.72 -70.10 12.58
N LYS A 77 -31.91 -69.64 12.16
CA LYS A 77 -32.11 -68.27 11.63
C LYS A 77 -31.71 -67.20 12.65
N THR A 78 -32.00 -67.43 13.92
CA THR A 78 -31.61 -66.52 15.01
C THR A 78 -30.09 -66.44 15.14
N ALA A 79 -29.39 -67.58 15.08
CA ALA A 79 -27.93 -67.62 15.12
C ALA A 79 -27.29 -66.89 13.94
N GLU A 80 -27.85 -67.02 12.73
CA GLU A 80 -27.40 -66.29 11.54
C GLU A 80 -27.51 -64.78 11.72
N VAL A 81 -28.64 -64.28 12.22
CA VAL A 81 -28.84 -62.85 12.51
C VAL A 81 -27.87 -62.36 13.59
N VAL A 82 -27.64 -63.13 14.65
CA VAL A 82 -26.68 -62.78 15.71
C VAL A 82 -25.25 -62.70 15.16
N ASN A 83 -24.87 -63.61 14.26
CA ASN A 83 -23.57 -63.56 13.60
C ASN A 83 -23.44 -62.31 12.71
N GLN A 84 -24.49 -61.96 11.96
CA GLN A 84 -24.48 -60.74 11.15
C GLN A 84 -24.35 -59.48 12.02
N HIS A 85 -25.11 -59.38 13.11
CA HIS A 85 -25.00 -58.26 14.06
C HIS A 85 -23.61 -58.16 14.68
N THR A 86 -22.94 -59.30 14.92
CA THR A 86 -21.57 -59.31 15.44
C THR A 86 -20.58 -58.68 14.46
N GLU A 87 -20.73 -58.95 13.16
CA GLU A 87 -19.91 -58.33 12.12
C GLU A 87 -20.22 -56.84 11.94
N ASP A 88 -21.51 -56.46 11.96
CA ASP A 88 -21.92 -55.05 11.89
C ASP A 88 -21.34 -54.24 13.06
N LEU A 89 -21.31 -54.80 14.28
CA LEU A 89 -20.73 -54.16 15.45
C LEU A 89 -19.21 -53.94 15.31
N LYS A 90 -18.47 -54.89 14.74
CA LYS A 90 -17.03 -54.72 14.45
C LYS A 90 -16.77 -53.63 13.42
N ALA A 91 -17.62 -53.53 12.40
CA ALA A 91 -17.53 -52.45 11.41
C ALA A 91 -17.79 -51.07 12.05
N VAL A 92 -18.79 -50.98 12.93
CA VAL A 92 -19.08 -49.76 13.71
C VAL A 92 -17.90 -49.39 14.62
N GLU A 93 -17.31 -50.35 15.32
CA GLU A 93 -16.13 -50.13 16.16
C GLU A 93 -14.95 -49.55 15.34
N THR A 94 -14.70 -50.10 14.16
CA THR A 94 -13.66 -49.62 13.25
C THR A 94 -13.91 -48.18 12.83
N ALA A 95 -15.13 -47.85 12.39
CA ALA A 95 -15.51 -46.50 11.97
C ALA A 95 -15.40 -45.48 13.12
N ILE A 96 -15.76 -45.86 14.34
CA ILE A 96 -15.60 -45.03 15.54
C ILE A 96 -14.12 -44.71 15.79
N ASN A 97 -13.25 -45.71 15.67
CA ASN A 97 -11.81 -45.52 15.89
C ASN A 97 -11.16 -44.62 14.82
N GLU A 98 -11.56 -44.77 13.55
CA GLU A 98 -11.10 -43.88 12.47
C GLU A 98 -11.56 -42.43 12.69
N ASN A 99 -12.83 -42.24 13.07
CA ASN A 99 -13.37 -40.93 13.39
C ASN A 99 -12.64 -40.28 14.57
N LYS A 100 -12.33 -41.06 15.61
CA LYS A 100 -11.53 -40.58 16.75
C LYS A 100 -10.16 -40.09 16.30
N ALA A 101 -9.46 -40.85 15.47
CA ALA A 101 -8.17 -40.46 14.93
C ALA A 101 -8.25 -39.19 14.04
N ALA A 102 -9.32 -39.03 13.26
CA ALA A 102 -9.55 -37.83 12.46
C ALA A 102 -9.81 -36.60 13.35
N ILE A 103 -10.60 -36.75 14.41
CA ILE A 103 -10.84 -35.68 15.40
C ILE A 103 -9.54 -35.24 16.06
N ASP A 104 -8.68 -36.18 16.46
CA ASP A 104 -7.39 -35.88 17.09
C ASP A 104 -6.45 -35.11 16.13
N LYS A 105 -6.41 -35.48 14.84
CA LYS A 105 -5.67 -34.74 13.80
C LYS A 105 -6.22 -33.32 13.62
N ASN A 106 -7.53 -33.16 13.56
CA ASN A 106 -8.17 -31.86 13.42
C ASN A 106 -7.89 -30.96 14.63
N LYS A 107 -7.90 -31.54 15.84
CA LYS A 107 -7.54 -30.83 17.06
C LYS A 107 -6.11 -30.30 17.01
N ALA A 108 -5.14 -31.12 16.61
CA ALA A 108 -3.76 -30.71 16.45
C ALA A 108 -3.57 -29.60 15.39
N ALA A 109 -4.31 -29.68 14.28
CA ALA A 109 -4.28 -28.64 13.24
C ALA A 109 -4.85 -27.31 13.75
N ILE A 110 -5.94 -27.34 14.52
CA ILE A 110 -6.53 -26.15 15.15
C ILE A 110 -5.55 -25.51 16.14
N ASP A 111 -4.87 -26.31 16.96
CA ASP A 111 -3.89 -25.82 17.92
C ASP A 111 -2.70 -25.16 17.20
N LYS A 112 -2.19 -25.75 16.11
CA LYS A 112 -1.15 -25.12 15.28
C LYS A 112 -1.62 -23.80 14.66
N ASN A 113 -2.82 -23.76 14.07
CA ASN A 113 -3.37 -22.54 13.48
C ASN A 113 -3.53 -21.43 14.52
N LYS A 114 -3.91 -21.77 15.76
CA LYS A 114 -3.98 -20.83 16.87
C LYS A 114 -2.61 -20.20 17.17
N ASP A 115 -1.55 -21.00 17.16
CA ASP A 115 -0.19 -20.50 17.37
C ASP A 115 0.31 -19.64 16.20
N ASP A 116 0.04 -20.06 14.95
CA ASP A 116 0.39 -19.29 13.75
C ASP A 116 -0.31 -17.93 13.74
N ILE A 117 -1.61 -17.88 14.08
CA ILE A 117 -2.37 -16.62 14.20
C ILE A 117 -1.76 -15.74 15.30
N LYS A 118 -1.40 -16.30 16.45
CA LYS A 118 -0.76 -15.56 17.53
C LYS A 118 0.56 -14.92 17.08
N ALA A 119 1.40 -15.68 16.39
CA ALA A 119 2.67 -15.18 15.84
C ALA A 119 2.46 -14.05 14.82
N ILE A 120 1.44 -14.16 13.95
CA ILE A 120 1.09 -13.08 13.01
C ILE A 120 0.66 -11.83 13.75
N VAL A 121 -0.21 -11.96 14.76
CA VAL A 121 -0.69 -10.82 15.56
C VAL A 121 0.46 -10.13 16.28
N GLU A 122 1.35 -10.90 16.91
CA GLU A 122 2.56 -10.38 17.55
C GLU A 122 3.47 -9.69 16.53
N GLY A 123 3.69 -10.31 15.36
CA GLY A 123 4.49 -9.73 14.27
C GLY A 123 3.97 -8.38 13.77
N VAL A 124 2.64 -8.25 13.60
CA VAL A 124 1.99 -6.99 13.22
C VAL A 124 2.12 -5.96 14.34
N ARG A 125 1.84 -6.35 15.58
CA ARG A 125 1.85 -5.46 16.74
C ARG A 125 3.25 -4.91 17.02
N ASP A 126 4.25 -5.78 16.99
CA ASP A 126 5.59 -5.46 17.50
C ASP A 126 6.52 -4.91 16.41
N ASN A 127 6.23 -5.15 15.12
CA ASN A 127 7.09 -4.70 14.02
C ASN A 127 6.38 -3.73 13.07
N VAL A 128 5.21 -4.10 12.54
CA VAL A 128 4.54 -3.32 11.48
C VAL A 128 4.00 -2.00 12.03
N LEU A 129 3.27 -2.03 13.16
CA LEU A 129 2.69 -0.81 13.73
C LEU A 129 3.77 0.22 14.14
N PRO A 130 4.87 -0.14 14.83
CA PRO A 130 5.93 0.81 15.17
C PRO A 130 6.64 1.39 13.94
N ALA A 131 6.89 0.57 12.90
CA ALA A 131 7.52 1.05 11.68
C ALA A 131 6.63 2.06 10.93
N LEU A 132 5.31 1.83 10.90
CA LEU A 132 4.36 2.80 10.32
C LEU A 132 4.32 4.09 11.12
N GLU A 133 4.38 4.02 12.45
CA GLU A 133 4.40 5.21 13.31
C GLU A 133 5.69 6.02 13.11
N ALA A 134 6.85 5.38 13.09
CA ALA A 134 8.13 6.03 12.80
C ALA A 134 8.12 6.72 11.43
N ASN A 135 7.62 6.04 10.40
CA ASN A 135 7.49 6.64 9.06
C ASN A 135 6.54 7.85 9.06
N ARG A 136 5.47 7.83 9.88
CA ARG A 136 4.56 8.97 10.02
C ARG A 136 5.27 10.18 10.63
N GLU A 137 6.05 9.96 11.70
CA GLU A 137 6.86 11.01 12.34
C GLU A 137 7.90 11.60 11.36
N ASP A 138 8.58 10.75 10.59
CA ASP A 138 9.55 11.19 9.57
C ASP A 138 8.89 12.03 8.45
N ILE A 139 7.69 11.63 8.00
CA ILE A 139 6.91 12.39 7.02
C ILE A 139 6.53 13.76 7.58
N ASP A 140 6.07 13.83 8.83
CA ASP A 140 5.71 15.09 9.47
C ASP A 140 6.93 16.01 9.64
N ALA A 141 8.09 15.46 10.03
CA ALA A 141 9.35 16.20 10.10
C ALA A 141 9.79 16.74 8.73
N ASN A 142 9.74 15.89 7.70
CA ASN A 142 10.07 16.29 6.33
C ASN A 142 9.13 17.36 5.80
N LYS A 143 7.82 17.25 6.09
CA LYS A 143 6.83 18.26 5.73
C LYS A 143 7.17 19.62 6.34
N LYS A 144 7.51 19.65 7.63
CA LYS A 144 7.93 20.87 8.32
C LYS A 144 9.20 21.48 7.70
N ALA A 145 10.20 20.64 7.40
CA ALA A 145 11.44 21.10 6.77
C ALA A 145 11.22 21.69 5.36
N ILE A 146 10.32 21.08 4.57
CA ILE A 146 9.92 21.62 3.25
C ILE A 146 9.24 22.98 3.41
N ASP A 147 8.32 23.11 4.36
CA ASP A 147 7.62 24.38 4.61
C ASP A 147 8.60 25.49 5.03
N GLU A 148 9.58 25.18 5.89
CA GLU A 148 10.65 26.10 6.29
C GLU A 148 11.55 26.50 5.11
N ASN A 149 11.97 25.52 4.30
CA ASN A 149 12.78 25.78 3.10
C ASN A 149 12.03 26.64 2.08
N LYS A 150 10.73 26.39 1.90
CA LYS A 150 9.87 27.20 1.04
C LYS A 150 9.81 28.65 1.55
N ALA A 151 9.55 28.86 2.83
CA ALA A 151 9.53 30.19 3.43
C ALA A 151 10.87 30.93 3.28
N ASN A 152 11.99 30.23 3.45
CA ASN A 152 13.33 30.79 3.25
C ASN A 152 13.60 31.15 1.78
N ALA A 153 13.18 30.31 0.84
CA ALA A 153 13.28 30.59 -0.59
C ALA A 153 12.44 31.83 -0.97
N ASP A 154 11.20 31.92 -0.49
CA ASP A 154 10.30 33.05 -0.76
C ASP A 154 10.90 34.38 -0.23
N LYS A 155 11.52 34.38 0.96
CA LYS A 155 12.26 35.53 1.49
C LYS A 155 13.45 35.92 0.61
N ARG A 156 14.25 34.95 0.16
CA ARG A 156 15.41 35.20 -0.72
C ARG A 156 14.99 35.73 -2.08
N PHE A 157 13.92 35.21 -2.67
CA PHE A 157 13.38 35.71 -3.93
C PHE A 157 12.91 37.16 -3.80
N THR A 158 12.20 37.48 -2.71
CA THR A 158 11.79 38.86 -2.41
C THR A 158 13.01 39.79 -2.29
N ALA A 159 14.02 39.40 -1.51
CA ALA A 159 15.23 40.20 -1.33
C ALA A 159 16.01 40.40 -2.64
N VAL A 160 16.13 39.36 -3.47
CA VAL A 160 16.80 39.46 -4.79
C VAL A 160 15.99 40.36 -5.72
N HIS A 161 14.67 40.23 -5.75
CA HIS A 161 13.80 41.09 -6.55
C HIS A 161 13.97 42.57 -6.16
N ASP A 162 13.97 42.88 -4.87
CA ASP A 162 14.15 44.24 -4.37
C ASP A 162 15.54 44.80 -4.69
N ALA A 163 16.59 43.97 -4.57
CA ALA A 163 17.95 44.35 -4.93
C ALA A 163 18.08 44.63 -6.44
N VAL A 164 17.49 43.78 -7.30
CA VAL A 164 17.47 43.98 -8.76
C VAL A 164 16.73 45.26 -9.12
N LYS A 165 15.60 45.53 -8.46
CA LYS A 165 14.85 46.78 -8.65
C LYS A 165 15.69 48.01 -8.28
N ALA A 166 16.35 47.99 -7.12
CA ALA A 166 17.21 49.10 -6.70
C ALA A 166 18.38 49.35 -7.68
N VAL A 167 18.98 48.28 -8.20
CA VAL A 167 20.00 48.38 -9.26
C VAL A 167 19.43 48.99 -10.54
N ALA A 168 18.23 48.57 -10.95
CA ALA A 168 17.55 49.11 -12.13
C ALA A 168 17.26 50.61 -11.97
N ASP A 169 16.75 51.03 -10.81
CA ASP A 169 16.50 52.44 -10.49
C ASP A 169 17.81 53.25 -10.54
N GLN A 170 18.89 52.75 -9.94
CA GLN A 170 20.21 53.41 -9.98
C GLN A 170 20.78 53.52 -11.41
N VAL A 171 20.58 52.51 -12.25
CA VAL A 171 21.01 52.54 -13.66
C VAL A 171 20.22 53.61 -14.43
N ALA A 172 18.92 53.75 -14.17
CA ALA A 172 18.09 54.79 -14.77
C ALA A 172 18.57 56.20 -14.35
N ASP A 173 18.81 56.41 -13.05
CA ASP A 173 19.35 57.66 -12.52
C ASP A 173 20.72 58.01 -13.12
N ASN A 174 21.60 57.02 -13.24
CA ASN A 174 22.90 57.20 -13.90
C ASN A 174 22.74 57.60 -15.38
N GLY A 175 21.77 57.01 -16.09
CA GLY A 175 21.42 57.41 -17.46
C GLY A 175 21.02 58.89 -17.54
N ASN A 176 20.10 59.32 -16.68
CA ASN A 176 19.68 60.73 -16.61
C ASN A 176 20.85 61.69 -16.33
N ASN A 177 21.75 61.31 -15.43
CA ASN A 177 22.95 62.10 -15.11
C ASN A 177 23.92 62.18 -16.31
N ILE A 178 24.11 61.09 -17.04
CA ILE A 178 24.93 61.06 -18.26
C ILE A 178 24.34 62.01 -19.31
N ASP A 179 23.03 61.99 -19.52
CA ASP A 179 22.36 62.87 -20.47
C ASP A 179 22.48 64.35 -20.07
N ALA A 180 22.32 64.66 -18.77
CA ALA A 180 22.54 66.01 -18.24
C ALA A 180 23.98 66.48 -18.44
N ASN A 181 24.96 65.62 -18.14
CA ASN A 181 26.38 65.90 -18.37
C ASN A 181 26.68 66.11 -19.85
N LYS A 182 26.09 65.31 -20.74
CA LYS A 182 26.24 65.47 -22.19
C LYS A 182 25.73 66.82 -22.66
N LYS A 183 24.54 67.22 -22.21
CA LYS A 183 23.96 68.55 -22.48
C LYS A 183 24.86 69.68 -21.97
N ALA A 184 25.40 69.55 -20.75
CA ALA A 184 26.33 70.52 -20.19
C ALA A 184 27.66 70.60 -20.96
N ILE A 185 28.19 69.47 -21.43
CA ILE A 185 29.38 69.42 -22.30
C ILE A 185 29.11 70.13 -23.62
N ASP A 186 27.96 69.87 -24.26
CA ASP A 186 27.56 70.51 -25.51
C ASP A 186 27.42 72.04 -25.33
N GLU A 187 26.80 72.48 -24.23
CA GLU A 187 26.70 73.90 -23.85
C GLU A 187 28.09 74.54 -23.62
N ASN A 188 28.97 73.87 -22.87
CA ASN A 188 30.33 74.33 -22.63
C ASN A 188 31.13 74.41 -23.94
N LYS A 189 31.00 73.41 -24.82
CA LYS A 189 31.65 73.40 -26.14
C LYS A 189 31.21 74.59 -26.99
N ALA A 190 29.90 74.89 -27.02
CA ALA A 190 29.36 76.05 -27.70
C ALA A 190 29.88 77.38 -27.10
N ALA A 191 29.93 77.47 -25.76
CA ALA A 191 30.44 78.66 -25.06
C ALA A 191 31.93 78.91 -25.32
N ILE A 192 32.76 77.87 -25.33
CA ILE A 192 34.20 77.96 -25.68
C ILE A 192 34.35 78.44 -27.13
N ALA A 193 33.57 77.90 -28.07
CA ALA A 193 33.60 78.34 -29.46
C ALA A 193 33.23 79.82 -29.63
N LYS A 194 32.35 80.35 -28.77
CA LYS A 194 31.99 81.77 -28.75
C LYS A 194 33.07 82.66 -28.12
N LYS A 195 33.68 82.23 -27.00
CA LYS A 195 34.76 82.96 -26.28
C LYS A 195 36.11 82.91 -26.98
N ALA A 196 36.33 81.93 -27.85
CA ALA A 196 37.35 82.03 -28.87
C ALA A 196 36.90 83.15 -29.83
N ASP A 197 37.01 84.39 -29.36
CA ASP A 197 36.70 85.63 -30.07
C ASP A 197 37.74 85.78 -31.19
N GLN A 198 37.65 84.91 -32.20
CA GLN A 198 38.27 85.10 -33.49
C GLN A 198 37.95 86.53 -33.94
N THR A 199 36.73 87.02 -33.71
CA THR A 199 36.36 88.41 -34.01
C THR A 199 37.12 89.47 -33.20
N ALA A 200 37.38 89.28 -31.90
CA ALA A 200 38.15 90.25 -31.11
C ALA A 200 39.65 90.18 -31.46
N LEU A 201 40.17 88.97 -31.68
CA LEU A 201 41.54 88.74 -32.13
C LEU A 201 41.77 89.31 -33.54
N ASP A 202 40.83 89.09 -34.47
CA ASP A 202 40.80 89.63 -35.82
C ASP A 202 40.71 91.16 -35.78
N ALA A 203 39.87 91.72 -34.90
CA ALA A 203 39.77 93.17 -34.73
C ALA A 203 41.07 93.79 -34.18
N VAL A 204 41.73 93.13 -33.21
CA VAL A 204 43.04 93.56 -32.72
C VAL A 204 44.09 93.41 -33.80
N SER A 205 44.11 92.31 -34.54
CA SER A 205 45.02 92.09 -35.68
C SER A 205 44.82 93.17 -36.73
N GLY A 206 43.58 93.48 -37.10
CA GLY A 206 43.25 94.56 -38.03
C GLY A 206 43.75 95.92 -37.55
N LYS A 207 43.56 96.25 -36.26
CA LYS A 207 44.13 97.48 -35.66
C LYS A 207 45.66 97.48 -35.66
N VAL A 208 46.29 96.31 -35.44
CA VAL A 208 47.76 96.16 -35.51
C VAL A 208 48.24 96.39 -36.95
N ASP A 209 47.54 95.83 -37.93
CA ASP A 209 47.83 96.03 -39.36
C ASP A 209 47.66 97.50 -39.78
N GLU A 210 46.57 98.15 -39.34
CA GLU A 210 46.35 99.60 -39.54
C GLU A 210 47.47 100.43 -38.90
N ASN A 211 47.85 100.15 -37.66
CA ASN A 211 48.95 100.83 -36.98
C ASN A 211 50.29 100.60 -37.70
N LYS A 212 50.55 99.38 -38.17
CA LYS A 212 51.75 99.04 -38.94
C LYS A 212 51.82 99.85 -40.23
N ALA A 213 50.70 99.97 -40.94
CA ALA A 213 50.59 100.81 -42.15
C ALA A 213 50.77 102.31 -41.83
N ALA A 214 50.17 102.81 -40.74
CA ALA A 214 50.30 104.20 -40.32
C ALA A 214 51.73 104.56 -39.90
N ILE A 215 52.45 103.66 -39.22
CA ILE A 215 53.87 103.83 -38.88
C ILE A 215 54.72 103.88 -40.16
N ALA A 216 54.48 102.98 -41.13
CA ALA A 216 55.19 103.00 -42.41
C ALA A 216 54.97 104.33 -43.18
N LYS A 217 53.78 104.93 -43.08
CA LYS A 217 53.48 106.24 -43.67
C LYS A 217 54.07 107.42 -42.89
N LYS A 218 54.11 107.38 -41.54
CA LYS A 218 54.75 108.42 -40.71
C LYS A 218 56.27 108.37 -40.77
N ALA A 219 56.84 107.19 -41.02
CA ALA A 219 58.21 107.02 -41.48
C ALA A 219 58.32 107.45 -42.95
N ASP A 220 57.89 108.68 -43.27
CA ASP A 220 58.22 109.33 -44.53
C ASP A 220 59.74 109.45 -44.57
N GLN A 221 60.39 108.41 -45.08
CA GLN A 221 61.82 108.37 -45.35
C GLN A 221 62.21 109.64 -46.13
N THR A 222 61.31 110.13 -46.98
CA THR A 222 61.42 111.40 -47.70
C THR A 222 61.55 112.63 -46.81
N ALA A 223 60.85 112.71 -45.68
CA ALA A 223 60.97 113.82 -44.73
C ALA A 223 62.29 113.74 -43.94
N LEU A 224 62.71 112.54 -43.58
CA LEU A 224 63.99 112.31 -42.91
C LEU A 224 65.17 112.58 -43.86
N ASP A 225 65.08 112.13 -45.10
CA ASP A 225 66.04 112.38 -46.17
C ASP A 225 66.12 113.87 -46.51
N ALA A 226 64.99 114.59 -46.51
CA ALA A 226 64.97 116.04 -46.70
C ALA A 226 65.65 116.79 -45.56
N VAL A 227 65.45 116.37 -44.30
CA VAL A 227 66.16 116.93 -43.15
C VAL A 227 67.65 116.61 -43.22
N SER A 228 68.01 115.37 -43.57
CA SER A 228 69.42 114.98 -43.75
C SER A 228 70.07 115.78 -44.87
N GLY A 229 69.39 115.99 -46.00
CA GLY A 229 69.85 116.85 -47.10
C GLY A 229 70.06 118.29 -46.66
N LYS A 230 69.14 118.88 -45.88
CA LYS A 230 69.33 120.21 -45.28
C LYS A 230 70.50 120.25 -44.30
N VAL A 231 70.73 119.18 -43.54
CA VAL A 231 71.89 119.06 -42.64
C VAL A 231 73.19 119.02 -43.44
N ASP A 232 73.23 118.24 -44.52
CA ASP A 232 74.38 118.14 -45.41
C ASP A 232 74.68 119.48 -46.12
N GLU A 233 73.64 120.19 -46.58
CA GLU A 233 73.75 121.56 -47.10
C GLU A 233 74.32 122.52 -46.05
N ASN A 234 73.81 122.50 -44.82
CA ASN A 234 74.34 123.32 -43.72
C ASN A 234 75.81 122.98 -43.43
N LYS A 235 76.17 121.70 -43.45
CA LYS A 235 77.55 121.23 -43.22
C LYS A 235 78.49 121.76 -44.32
N ALA A 236 78.04 121.77 -45.57
CA ALA A 236 78.77 122.35 -46.70
C ALA A 236 78.91 123.88 -46.60
N ALA A 237 77.86 124.59 -46.13
CA ALA A 237 77.89 126.03 -45.90
C ALA A 237 78.88 126.44 -44.79
N ILE A 238 78.98 125.64 -43.72
CA ILE A 238 79.97 125.81 -42.65
C ILE A 238 81.41 125.61 -43.18
N ALA A 239 81.62 124.65 -44.08
CA ALA A 239 82.94 124.42 -44.69
C ALA A 239 83.38 125.60 -45.59
N LYS A 240 82.46 126.23 -46.32
CA LYS A 240 82.74 127.42 -47.16
C LYS A 240 82.97 128.71 -46.37
N SER A 241 82.42 128.81 -45.16
CA SER A 241 82.54 130.01 -44.30
C SER A 241 83.80 130.03 -43.42
N ARG A 242 84.77 129.13 -43.63
CA ARG A 242 86.12 129.21 -43.02
C ARG A 242 87.13 129.87 -43.98
N PRO A 243 87.36 131.19 -43.90
CA PRO A 243 88.47 131.85 -44.57
C PRO A 243 89.80 131.54 -43.90
N ASN A 244 90.78 131.25 -44.75
CA ASN A 244 92.21 131.16 -44.49
C ASN A 244 92.72 132.48 -43.84
N ARG A 245 93.08 132.47 -42.55
CA ARG A 245 93.89 133.51 -41.90
C ARG A 245 94.93 132.91 -40.94
N ILE A 246 96.15 132.82 -41.46
CA ILE A 246 97.42 133.38 -40.95
C ILE A 246 97.90 132.91 -39.58
N GLY A 247 99.19 132.52 -39.55
CA GLY A 247 99.87 132.04 -38.38
C GLY A 247 100.01 133.03 -37.22
N CYS A 248 100.18 132.43 -36.05
CA CYS A 248 101.04 132.93 -34.99
C CYS A 248 101.78 131.72 -34.41
N LYS A 249 103.12 131.73 -34.57
CA LYS A 249 104.05 131.09 -33.64
C LYS A 249 103.79 131.65 -32.23
N TYR A 250 104.02 130.84 -31.18
CA TYR A 250 104.86 131.12 -29.99
C TYR A 250 104.54 130.13 -28.85
N PRO A 251 105.46 129.89 -27.88
CA PRO A 251 106.52 128.89 -27.96
C PRO A 251 106.39 127.78 -26.88
N ALA A 252 107.39 126.89 -26.91
CA ALA A 252 107.77 125.87 -25.92
C ALA A 252 107.23 126.01 -24.48
N ARG A 253 106.64 124.92 -23.97
CA ARG A 253 107.32 123.88 -23.19
C ARG A 253 106.60 122.55 -23.32
#